data_AF-A0AAN9K3T3-F1
#
_entry.id   AF-A0AAN9K3T3-F1
#
_cell.length_a   1.000
_cell.length_b   1.000
_cell.length_c   1.000
_cell.angle_alpha   90.00
_cell.angle_beta   90.00
_cell.angle_gamma   90.00
#
_symmetry.space_group_name_H-M   'P 1'
#
loop_
_entity.id
_entity.type
_entity.pdbx_description
1 polymer ?
#
loop_
_entity_poly.entity_id
_entity_poly.type
_entity_poly.pdbx_seq_one_letter_code
_entity_poly.pdbx_strand_id
1 'polypeptide(L)'
;MFSTDSYSTVRGVDKLIPVDVYLPGCPPKPESILDAITKLRKKISQEIYEDKISSQRENRCFITSHKFQKTFGILLLRIFV
;
A
#
# COMPACT_ATOMS: atom_id res chain seq x y z
N MET A 1 -14.40 6.73 9.27
CA MET A 1 -15.52 7.41 8.59
C MET A 1 -15.08 8.03 7.26
N PHE A 2 -14.54 7.23 6.33
CA PHE A 2 -14.21 7.67 4.97
C PHE A 2 -14.46 6.49 4.03
N SER A 3 -15.69 5.96 4.01
CA SER A 3 -16.00 4.75 3.23
C SER A 3 -17.01 5.00 2.10
N THR A 4 -17.78 6.09 2.15
CA THR A 4 -18.85 6.36 1.18
C THR A 4 -18.59 7.58 0.28
N ASP A 5 -18.09 8.72 0.80
CA ASP A 5 -18.14 9.99 0.03
C ASP A 5 -16.80 10.75 -0.05
N SER A 6 -15.80 10.22 -0.76
CA SER A 6 -14.56 10.97 -1.01
C SER A 6 -13.88 10.56 -2.31
N TYR A 7 -13.68 11.55 -3.20
CA TYR A 7 -13.16 11.39 -4.56
C TYR A 7 -11.66 11.05 -4.61
N SER A 8 -10.90 11.47 -3.59
CA SER A 8 -9.43 11.39 -3.57
C SER A 8 -8.86 10.35 -2.61
N THR A 9 -9.70 9.64 -1.85
CA THR A 9 -9.21 8.69 -0.83
C THR A 9 -9.30 7.26 -1.34
N VAL A 10 -8.21 6.50 -1.19
CA VAL A 10 -8.23 5.06 -1.45
C VAL A 10 -8.95 4.33 -0.31
N ARG A 11 -9.92 3.49 -0.65
CA ARG A 11 -10.68 2.67 0.31
C ARG A 11 -9.82 1.47 0.75
N GLY A 12 -9.03 1.67 1.81
CA GLY A 12 -8.14 0.66 2.37
C GLY A 12 -6.79 0.57 1.64
N VAL A 13 -5.73 0.27 2.40
CA VAL A 13 -4.36 0.19 1.87
C VAL A 13 -4.07 -1.10 1.09
N ASP A 14 -4.90 -2.13 1.26
CA ASP A 14 -4.80 -3.44 0.60
C ASP A 14 -4.76 -3.38 -0.92
N LYS A 15 -5.37 -2.35 -1.50
CA LYS A 15 -5.42 -2.16 -2.96
C LYS A 15 -4.07 -1.75 -3.55
N LEU A 16 -3.15 -1.26 -2.72
CA LEU A 16 -1.83 -0.78 -3.15
C LEU A 16 -0.72 -1.73 -2.72
N ILE A 17 -0.81 -2.24 -1.50
CA ILE A 17 0.25 -3.04 -0.86
C ILE A 17 -0.43 -4.22 -0.15
N PRO A 18 0.11 -5.44 -0.25
CA PRO A 18 -0.40 -6.58 0.49
C PRO A 18 -0.31 -6.31 1.99
N VAL A 19 -1.42 -6.50 2.70
CA VAL A 19 -1.49 -6.30 4.16
C VAL A 19 -1.34 -7.62 4.88
N ASP A 20 -0.39 -7.70 5.81
CA ASP A 20 -0.14 -8.93 6.56
C ASP A 20 -1.14 -9.21 7.68
N VAL A 21 -1.53 -8.16 8.40
CA VAL A 21 -2.42 -8.23 9.57
C VAL A 21 -3.32 -7.00 9.61
N TYR A 22 -4.63 -7.22 9.75
CA TYR A 22 -5.62 -6.15 9.90
C TYR A 22 -5.94 -5.89 11.37
N LEU A 23 -5.90 -4.62 11.78
CA LEU A 23 -6.29 -4.18 13.12
C LEU A 23 -7.50 -3.22 13.04
N PRO A 24 -8.72 -3.67 13.37
CA PRO A 24 -9.88 -2.79 13.38
C PRO A 24 -9.88 -1.90 14.64
N GLY A 25 -10.16 -0.61 14.45
CA GLY A 25 -10.34 0.35 15.54
C GLY A 25 -10.28 1.80 15.06
N CYS A 26 -10.94 2.71 15.76
CA CYS A 26 -10.92 4.14 15.44
C CYS A 26 -11.06 5.00 16.72
N PRO A 27 -9.96 5.28 17.44
CA PRO A 27 -8.65 4.63 17.37
C PRO A 27 -8.65 3.25 18.06
N PRO A 28 -7.83 2.28 17.63
CA PRO A 28 -7.70 1.01 18.32
C PRO A 28 -7.13 1.21 19.73
N LYS A 29 -7.54 0.35 20.66
CA LYS A 29 -6.99 0.33 22.01
C LYS A 29 -5.52 -0.12 21.99
N PRO A 30 -4.65 0.37 22.90
CA PRO A 30 -3.24 0.01 22.92
C PRO A 30 -3.01 -1.50 23.07
N GLU A 31 -3.86 -2.22 23.80
CA GLU A 31 -3.76 -3.67 23.96
C GLU A 31 -3.94 -4.39 22.61
N SER A 32 -4.84 -3.89 21.77
CA SER A 32 -5.10 -4.47 20.45
C SER A 32 -3.94 -4.26 19.47
N ILE A 33 -3.17 -3.18 19.63
CA ILE A 33 -1.94 -2.94 18.86
C ILE A 33 -0.85 -3.96 19.25
N LEU A 34 -0.68 -4.22 20.55
CA LEU A 34 0.29 -5.20 21.05
C LEU A 34 -0.05 -6.63 20.58
N ASP A 35 -1.34 -6.99 20.56
CA ASP A 35 -1.80 -8.26 20.02
C ASP A 35 -1.52 -8.37 18.50
N ALA A 36 -1.74 -7.30 17.73
CA ALA A 36 -1.44 -7.29 16.29
C ALA A 36 0.07 -7.51 16.02
N ILE A 37 0.96 -6.88 16.80
CA ILE A 37 2.41 -7.09 16.70
C ILE A 37 2.79 -8.53 17.05
N THR A 38 2.16 -9.10 18.08
CA THR A 38 2.40 -10.48 18.49
C THR A 38 1.95 -11.47 17.42
N LYS A 39 0.80 -11.22 16.78
CA LYS A 39 0.32 -12.00 15.62
C LYS A 39 1.27 -11.90 14.43
N LEU A 40 1.80 -10.71 14.14
CA LEU A 40 2.77 -10.51 13.06
C LEU A 40 4.06 -11.32 13.33
N ARG A 41 4.58 -11.30 14.56
CA ARG A 41 5.74 -12.09 14.94
C ARG A 41 5.52 -13.59 14.75
N LYS A 42 4.33 -14.09 15.11
CA LYS A 42 3.95 -15.50 14.87
C LYS A 42 3.90 -15.83 13.38
N LYS A 43 3.32 -14.95 12.56
CA LYS A 43 3.26 -15.11 11.11
C LYS A 43 4.67 -15.22 10.50
N ILE A 44 5.58 -14.31 10.86
CA ILE A 44 6.98 -14.35 10.39
C ILE A 44 7.66 -15.66 10.80
N SER A 45 7.46 -16.11 12.04
CA SER A 45 8.07 -17.37 12.50
C SER A 45 7.58 -18.60 11.73
N GLN A 46 6.35 -18.57 11.22
CA GLN A 46 5.78 -19.63 10.38
C GLN A 46 6.23 -19.50 8.92
N GLU A 47 6.29 -18.27 8.40
CA GLU A 47 6.62 -17.93 7.01
C GLU A 47 8.07 -18.30 6.65
N ILE A 48 9.02 -18.24 7.61
CA ILE A 48 10.41 -18.74 7.43
C ILE A 48 10.46 -20.21 6.96
N TYR A 49 9.45 -21.03 7.26
CA TYR A 49 9.39 -22.42 6.80
C TYR A 49 8.92 -22.56 5.33
N GLU A 50 8.09 -21.64 4.84
CA GLU A 50 7.41 -21.70 3.53
C GLU A 50 8.11 -20.86 2.44
N ASP A 51 8.81 -19.77 2.83
CA ASP A 51 9.29 -18.72 1.92
C ASP A 51 10.50 -19.05 1.04
N LYS A 52 11.10 -20.23 1.19
CA LYS A 52 12.16 -20.66 0.26
C LYS A 52 11.66 -20.87 -1.18
N ILE A 53 10.35 -20.81 -1.42
CA ILE A 53 9.74 -21.25 -2.69
C ILE A 53 9.26 -20.10 -3.61
N SER A 54 8.97 -18.87 -3.14
CA SER A 54 8.14 -17.93 -3.94
C SER A 54 8.61 -16.48 -4.11
N SER A 55 9.76 -16.04 -3.58
CA SER A 55 10.26 -14.68 -3.80
C SER A 55 10.97 -14.52 -5.17
N GLN A 56 10.22 -14.65 -6.27
CA GLN A 56 10.65 -14.16 -7.59
C GLN A 56 9.63 -13.10 -8.02
N ARG A 57 9.95 -11.81 -7.81
CA ARG A 57 9.25 -10.72 -8.52
C ARG A 57 9.57 -10.87 -10.00
N GLU A 58 8.67 -11.48 -10.76
CA GLU A 58 8.81 -11.54 -12.21
C GLU A 58 8.79 -10.13 -12.79
N ASN A 59 9.90 -9.74 -13.41
CA ASN A 59 10.04 -8.46 -14.10
C ASN A 59 9.22 -8.49 -15.40
N ARG A 60 7.91 -8.29 -15.32
CA ARG A 60 7.03 -8.17 -16.49
C ARG A 60 7.11 -6.75 -17.04
N CYS A 61 7.93 -6.55 -18.07
CA CYS A 61 8.02 -5.27 -18.77
C CYS A 61 7.03 -5.24 -19.94
N PHE A 62 6.13 -4.26 -19.95
CA PHE A 62 5.25 -3.99 -21.09
C PHE A 62 5.60 -2.62 -21.66
N ILE A 63 6.01 -2.59 -22.94
CA ILE A 63 6.29 -1.35 -23.67
C ILE A 63 5.03 -1.00 -24.46
N THR A 64 4.41 0.14 -24.15
CA THR A 64 3.25 0.65 -24.88
C THR A 64 3.54 2.06 -25.38
N SER A 65 3.45 2.25 -26.70
CA SER A 65 3.63 3.55 -27.36
C SER A 65 2.38 4.41 -27.17
N HIS A 66 2.43 5.43 -26.29
CA HIS A 66 1.31 6.35 -26.05
C HIS A 66 1.58 7.74 -26.63
N LYS A 67 0.62 8.33 -27.36
CA LYS A 67 0.69 9.70 -27.88
C LYS A 67 0.15 10.68 -26.84
N PHE A 68 0.91 10.90 -25.77
CA PHE A 68 0.58 11.92 -24.76
C PHE A 68 1.03 13.31 -25.22
N GLN A 69 0.15 14.30 -25.18
CA GLN A 69 0.53 15.70 -25.39
C GLN A 69 1.28 16.18 -24.15
N LYS A 70 2.57 16.52 -24.29
CA LYS A 70 3.43 16.94 -23.18
C LYS A 70 2.96 18.31 -22.67
N THR A 71 2.35 18.35 -21.49
CA THR A 71 2.05 19.60 -20.78
C THR A 71 3.29 20.09 -20.02
N PHE A 72 3.60 21.37 -20.19
CA PHE A 72 4.68 22.04 -19.46
C PHE A 72 4.36 22.07 -17.96
N GLY A 73 5.36 21.86 -17.10
CA GLY A 73 5.18 21.66 -15.66
C GLY A 73 4.44 22.81 -14.97
N ILE A 74 3.17 22.58 -14.65
CA ILE A 74 2.23 23.59 -14.09
C ILE A 74 2.74 24.16 -12.75
N LEU A 75 3.56 23.40 -12.01
CA LEU A 75 4.11 23.80 -10.72
C LEU A 75 5.29 24.78 -10.81
N LEU A 76 6.01 24.83 -11.94
CA LEU A 76 7.17 25.72 -12.12
C LEU A 76 6.78 27.16 -12.49
N LEU A 77 5.58 27.37 -13.06
CA LEU A 77 5.16 28.68 -13.53
C LEU A 77 4.66 29.63 -12.41
N ARG A 78 4.47 29.12 -11.17
CA ARG A 78 3.96 29.91 -10.02
C ARG A 78 5.01 30.30 -8.98
N ILE A 79 6.28 29.95 -9.18
CA ILE A 79 7.40 30.39 -8.31
C ILE A 79 8.13 31.59 -8.94
N PHE A 80 7.91 31.89 -10.22
CA PHE A 80 8.62 32.90 -10.99
C PHE A 80 7.76 34.11 -11.43
N VAL A 81 6.52 34.24 -10.96
CA VAL A 81 5.68 35.45 -11.15
C VAL A 81 5.30 36.04 -9.80
#